data_AF-A0A9X2HS23-F1
#
_entry.id   AF-A0A9X2HS23-F1
#
_cell.length_a   1.000
_cell.length_b   1.000
_cell.length_c   1.000
_cell.angle_alpha   90.00
_cell.angle_beta   90.00
_cell.angle_gamma   90.00
#
_symmetry.space_group_name_H-M   'P 1'
#
loop_
_entity.id
_entity.type
_entity.pdbx_description
1 polymer ?
#
loop_
_entity_poly.entity_id
_entity_poly.type
_entity_poly.pdbx_seq_one_letter_code
_entity_poly.pdbx_strand_id
1 'polypeptide(L)' 'MSTDDAAYYRKRASQEREKAATCEDNAIALAHLQLADEYDQRAQIESSTPPDFCD' A
#
# COMPACT_ATOMS: atom_id res chain seq x y z
N MET A 1 -12.54 2.55 -12.01
CA MET A 1 -11.25 3.12 -11.58
C MET A 1 -10.49 1.96 -10.96
N SER A 2 -9.55 1.32 -11.65
CA SER A 2 -9.16 -0.07 -11.31
C SER A 2 -7.67 -0.39 -11.47
N THR A 3 -6.94 0.26 -12.37
CA THR A 3 -5.48 0.02 -12.51
C THR A 3 -4.61 1.06 -11.79
N ASP A 4 -5.07 2.31 -11.71
CA ASP A 4 -4.34 3.39 -11.05
C ASP A 4 -4.30 3.23 -9.52
N ASP A 5 -5.35 2.67 -8.93
CA ASP A 5 -5.46 2.56 -7.47
C ASP A 5 -4.51 1.49 -6.91
N ALA A 6 -4.45 0.30 -7.55
CA ALA A 6 -3.48 -0.73 -7.18
C ALA A 6 -2.03 -0.28 -7.36
N ALA A 7 -1.73 0.46 -8.45
CA ALA A 7 -0.41 1.03 -8.68
C ALA A 7 -0.05 2.12 -7.66
N TYR A 8 -1.02 2.97 -7.31
CA TYR A 8 -0.89 3.98 -6.27
C TYR A 8 -0.57 3.33 -4.93
N TYR A 9 -1.33 2.31 -4.51
CA TYR A 9 -1.11 1.63 -3.24
C TYR A 9 0.24 0.93 -3.17
N ARG A 10 0.69 0.24 -4.23
CA ARG A 10 2.05 -0.35 -4.28
C ARG A 10 3.14 0.71 -4.16
N LYS A 11 3.01 1.83 -4.88
CA LYS A 11 3.96 2.94 -4.80
C LYS A 11 4.01 3.50 -3.37
N ARG A 12 2.85 3.64 -2.74
CA ARG A 12 2.76 4.18 -1.38
C ARG A 12 3.36 3.22 -0.34
N ALA A 13 3.10 1.92 -0.46
CA ALA A 13 3.73 0.91 0.39
C ALA A 13 5.27 0.97 0.33
N SER A 14 5.84 1.11 -0.88
CA SER A 14 7.30 1.29 -1.04
C SER A 14 7.81 2.55 -0.34
N GLN A 15 7.11 3.68 -0.51
CA GLN A 15 7.50 4.95 0.13
C GLN A 15 7.46 4.89 1.65
N GLU A 16 6.47 4.24 2.24
CA GLU A 16 6.41 4.10 3.70
C GLU A 16 7.53 3.17 4.22
N ARG A 17 7.91 2.12 3.49
CA ARG A 17 9.08 1.30 3.83
C ARG A 17 10.40 2.08 3.79
N GLU A 18 10.57 2.94 2.79
CA GLU A 18 11.75 3.82 2.69
C GLU A 18 11.83 4.80 3.87
N LYS A 19 10.70 5.36 4.31
CA LYS A 19 10.64 6.21 5.50
C LYS A 19 10.95 5.43 6.77
N ALA A 20 10.39 4.22 6.93
CA ALA A 20 10.70 3.37 8.07
C ALA A 20 12.20 3.04 8.15
N ALA A 21 12.82 2.73 7.01
CA ALA A 21 14.24 2.37 6.93
C ALA A 21 15.20 3.54 7.27
N THR A 22 14.72 4.78 7.19
CA THR A 22 15.52 5.99 7.46
C THR A 22 15.14 6.67 8.77
N CYS A 23 14.15 6.15 9.50
CA CYS A 23 13.67 6.75 10.73
C CYS A 23 14.43 6.20 11.95
N GLU A 24 15.03 7.09 12.73
CA GLU A 24 15.75 6.73 13.96
C GLU A 24 14.81 6.44 15.14
N ASP A 25 13.59 6.99 15.10
CA ASP A 25 12.56 6.73 16.09
C ASP A 25 11.83 5.42 15.76
N ASN A 26 12.02 4.41 16.61
CA ASN A 26 11.43 3.08 16.43
C ASN A 26 9.89 3.10 16.40
N ALA A 27 9.23 3.99 17.15
CA ALA A 27 7.78 4.06 17.17
C ALA A 27 7.25 4.63 15.85
N ILE A 28 7.93 5.65 15.30
CA ILE A 28 7.60 6.23 14.00
C ILE A 28 7.92 5.24 12.88
N ALA A 29 9.05 4.53 12.95
CA ALA A 29 9.40 3.48 12.00
C ALA A 29 8.34 2.37 11.96
N LEU A 30 7.87 1.91 13.13
CA LEU A 30 6.81 0.92 13.22
C LEU A 30 5.48 1.41 12.61
N ALA A 31 5.11 2.67 12.86
CA ALA A 31 3.91 3.25 12.26
C ALA A 31 4.00 3.28 10.71
N HIS A 32 5.17 3.62 10.16
CA HIS A 32 5.40 3.56 8.71
C HIS A 32 5.32 2.13 8.16
N LEU A 33 5.83 1.13 8.88
CA LEU A 33 5.72 -0.27 8.46
C LEU A 33 4.27 -0.76 8.46
N GLN A 34 3.49 -0.42 9.50
CA GLN A 34 2.07 -0.75 9.56
C GLN A 34 1.28 -0.15 8.39
N LEU A 35 1.56 1.11 8.04
CA LEU A 35 0.96 1.76 6.88
C LEU A 35 1.38 1.09 5.57
N ALA A 36 2.64 0.67 5.43
CA ALA A 36 3.10 -0.04 4.25
C ALA A 36 2.33 -1.35 4.04
N ASP A 37 2.12 -2.11 5.11
CA ASP A 37 1.38 -3.37 5.08
C ASP A 37 -0.10 -3.15 4.73
N GLU A 38 -0.72 -2.09 5.27
CA GLU A 38 -2.09 -1.72 4.93
C GLU A 38 -2.24 -1.36 3.44
N TYR A 39 -1.29 -0.60 2.89
CA TYR A 39 -1.29 -0.28 1.46
C TYR A 39 -1.07 -1.51 0.58
N ASP A 40 -0.20 -2.44 0.97
CA ASP A 40 -0.03 -3.68 0.21
C ASP A 40 -1.30 -4.55 0.23
N GLN A 41 -2.00 -4.63 1.36
CA GLN A 41 -3.29 -5.33 1.42
C GLN A 41 -4.32 -4.69 0.49
N ARG A 42 -4.42 -3.35 0.47
CA ARG A 42 -5.31 -2.64 -0.44
C ARG A 42 -4.93 -2.84 -1.90
N ALA A 43 -3.63 -2.83 -2.23
CA ALA A 43 -3.17 -3.13 -3.58
C ALA A 43 -3.57 -4.54 -4.03
N GLN A 44 -3.51 -5.52 -3.12
CA GLN A 44 -3.93 -6.89 -3.41
C GLN A 44 -5.43 -6.97 -3.65
N ILE A 45 -6.25 -6.31 -2.81
CA ILE A 45 -7.70 -6.24 -2.98
C ILE A 45 -8.04 -5.62 -4.32
N GLU A 46 -7.51 -4.43 -4.63
CA GLU A 46 -7.77 -3.74 -5.90
C GLU A 46 -7.31 -4.51 -7.13
N SER A 47 -6.21 -5.27 -7.01
CA SER A 47 -5.75 -6.15 -8.09
C SER A 47 -6.58 -7.42 -8.24
N SER A 48 -7.31 -7.81 -7.19
CA SER A 48 -8.14 -9.01 -7.13
C SER A 48 -9.61 -8.72 -7.39
N THR A 49 -10.04 -7.45 -7.40
CA THR A 49 -11.38 -7.05 -7.79
C THR A 49 -11.58 -7.44 -9.26
N PRO A 50 -12.45 -8.44 -9.56
CA PRO A 50 -12.77 -8.74 -10.94
C PRO A 50 -13.44 -7.51 -11.57
N PRO A 51 -13.25 -7.25 -12.87
CA PRO A 51 -14.04 -6.22 -13.53
C PRO A 51 -15.52 -6.54 -13.31
N ASP A 52 -16.28 -5.56 -12.81
CA ASP A 52 -17.74 -5.66 -12.69
C ASP A 52 -18.32 -6.15 -14.02
N PHE A 53 -18.68 -7.43 -14.09
CA PHE A 53 -19.55 -7.95 -15.14
C PHE A 53 -20.98 -7.66 -14.69
N CYS A 54 -21.44 -6.44 -14.96
CA CYS A 54 -22.87 -6.14 -15.06
C CYS A 54 -23.27 -6.27 -16.54
N ASP A 55 -23.94 -7.38 -16.87
CA ASP A 55 -24.77 -7.57 -18.07
C ASP A 55 -26.03 -6.70 -18.01
#